data_AF-A0A3D5NRG1-F1
#
_entry.id   AF-A0A3D5NRG1-F1
#
_cell.length_a   1.000
_cell.length_b   1.000
_cell.length_c   1.000
_cell.angle_alpha   90.00
_cell.angle_beta   90.00
_cell.angle_gamma   90.00
#
_symmetry.space_group_name_H-M   'P 1'
#
loop_
_entity.id
_entity.type
_entity.pdbx_description
1 polymer ?
#
loop_
_entity_poly.entity_id
_entity_poly.type
_entity_poly.pdbx_seq_one_letter_code
_entity_poly.pdbx_strand_id
1 'polypeptide(L)'
;QVSSTLYQAALHSNLGVEQRRNHSMAVSYLKQGMDAVVYSPYLDLKFKNEYANPVYIYAYGDNSTLTVAVYGHKADMGGYEYKIFSETTSVIQPKTVRKEDPTMFEGEEKVELKPVTGYTSKTYKQTLKDGKVIKTEQISNDSYKKVDQVILYGTKKKPVAAPPVVTPPVTPAPPTEPAETPAG
;
A
#
# COMPACT_ATOMS: atom_id res chain seq x y z
N GLN A 1 10.17 1.17 3.42
CA GLN A 1 10.88 0.11 4.17
C GLN A 1 12.23 0.63 4.66
N VAL A 2 13.17 1.00 3.79
CA VAL A 2 14.53 1.46 4.16
C VAL A 2 14.56 2.51 5.27
N SER A 3 13.91 3.66 5.04
CA SER A 3 13.82 4.75 6.01
C SER A 3 13.14 4.33 7.31
N SER A 4 12.16 3.42 7.24
CA SER A 4 11.45 2.92 8.42
C SER A 4 12.34 1.99 9.26
N THR A 5 13.12 1.12 8.62
CA THR A 5 14.09 0.26 9.33
C THR A 5 15.15 1.10 10.03
N LEU A 6 15.71 2.11 9.35
CA LEU A 6 16.67 3.03 9.95
C LEU A 6 16.06 3.85 11.10
N TYR A 7 14.83 4.36 10.93
CA TYR A 7 14.11 5.08 11.97
C TYR A 7 13.91 4.21 13.22
N GLN A 8 13.49 2.96 13.06
CA GLN A 8 13.32 2.04 14.17
C GLN A 8 14.65 1.77 14.89
N ALA A 9 15.74 1.52 14.16
CA ALA A 9 17.05 1.33 14.75
C ALA A 9 17.50 2.58 15.54
N ALA A 10 17.30 3.77 14.98
CA ALA A 10 17.61 5.04 15.64
C ALA A 10 16.82 5.24 16.95
N LEU A 11 15.52 4.91 16.97
CA LEU A 11 14.69 5.02 18.17
C LEU A 11 15.14 4.05 19.28
N HIS A 12 15.44 2.80 18.92
CA HIS A 12 15.89 1.79 19.89
C HIS A 12 17.30 2.10 20.45
N SER A 13 18.11 2.83 19.70
CA SER A 13 19.41 3.36 20.15
C SER A 13 19.32 4.75 20.76
N ASN A 14 18.11 5.28 20.97
CA ASN A 14 17.84 6.60 21.54
C ASN A 14 18.66 7.73 20.90
N LEU A 15 18.78 7.70 19.56
CA LEU A 15 19.22 8.86 18.80
C LEU A 15 18.10 9.92 18.79
N GLY A 16 18.48 11.19 18.89
CA GLY A 16 17.53 12.30 18.83
C GLY A 16 16.93 12.41 17.43
N VAL A 17 15.60 12.34 17.30
CA VAL A 17 14.93 12.46 15.99
C VAL A 17 14.58 13.92 15.74
N GLU A 18 15.30 14.56 14.82
CA GLU A 18 15.14 15.98 14.48
C GLU A 18 14.05 16.18 13.41
N GLN A 19 13.95 15.24 12.46
CA GLN A 19 12.97 15.30 11.39
C GLN A 19 12.50 13.89 11.06
N ARG A 20 11.18 13.68 11.08
CA ARG A 20 10.54 12.46 10.59
C ARG A 20 9.11 12.75 10.16
N ARG A 21 8.64 12.07 9.12
CA ARG A 21 7.23 12.02 8.69
C ARG A 21 6.82 10.56 8.42
N ASN A 22 5.55 10.24 8.67
CA ASN A 22 4.96 8.97 8.28
C ASN A 22 4.59 8.97 6.78
N HIS A 23 4.39 7.77 6.21
CA HIS A 23 3.81 7.61 4.87
C HIS A 23 2.37 8.13 4.85
N SER A 24 1.91 8.57 3.68
CA SER A 24 0.54 9.07 3.50
C SER A 24 -0.53 8.00 3.70
N MET A 25 -0.19 6.72 3.48
CA MET A 25 -1.04 5.55 3.69
C MET A 25 -0.33 4.57 4.61
N ALA A 26 -1.09 3.81 5.39
CA ALA A 26 -0.53 2.83 6.29
C ALA A 26 0.20 1.73 5.50
N VAL A 27 1.41 1.40 5.93
CA VAL A 27 2.16 0.27 5.39
C VAL A 27 1.75 -1.01 6.13
N SER A 28 1.71 -2.14 5.43
CA SER A 28 1.21 -3.41 6.01
C SER A 28 2.21 -4.10 6.96
N TYR A 29 3.51 -3.81 6.81
CA TYR A 29 4.58 -4.50 7.53
C TYR A 29 4.99 -3.84 8.85
N LEU A 30 4.40 -2.69 9.20
CA LEU A 30 4.62 -2.00 10.47
C LEU A 30 3.29 -1.55 11.06
N LYS A 31 3.25 -1.46 12.40
CA LYS A 31 2.15 -0.81 13.08
C LYS A 31 2.12 0.69 12.73
N GLN A 32 0.92 1.25 12.67
CA GLN A 32 0.75 2.69 12.45
C GLN A 32 1.52 3.47 13.51
N GLY A 33 2.32 4.42 13.06
CA GLY A 33 3.15 5.30 13.87
C GLY A 33 4.63 4.92 13.90
N MET A 34 5.00 3.74 13.41
CA MET A 34 6.37 3.19 13.47
C MET A 34 7.15 3.33 12.15
N ASP A 35 6.53 3.90 11.12
CA ASP A 35 7.14 4.08 9.82
C ASP A 35 7.81 5.46 9.67
N ALA A 36 8.67 5.59 8.67
CA ALA A 36 9.22 6.88 8.26
C ALA A 36 9.32 6.91 6.74
N VAL A 37 8.98 8.05 6.12
CA VAL A 37 9.10 8.28 4.69
C VAL A 37 10.25 9.24 4.40
N VAL A 38 11.03 8.93 3.36
CA VAL A 38 11.99 9.85 2.75
C VAL A 38 11.57 10.03 1.29
N TYR A 39 11.47 11.28 0.86
CA TYR A 39 11.14 11.68 -0.51
C TYR A 39 11.94 12.94 -0.83
N SER A 40 13.13 12.75 -1.38
CA SER A 40 14.06 13.85 -1.66
C SER A 40 13.52 14.80 -2.75
N PRO A 41 13.69 16.12 -2.61
CA PRO A 41 14.30 16.84 -1.48
C PRO A 41 13.29 17.27 -0.38
N TYR A 42 12.03 16.87 -0.48
CA TYR A 42 10.93 17.45 0.32
C TYR A 42 10.74 16.84 1.71
N LEU A 43 10.90 15.52 1.82
CA LEU A 43 10.75 14.77 3.07
C LEU A 43 12.05 14.03 3.37
N ASP A 44 12.58 14.24 4.57
CA ASP A 44 13.84 13.68 5.01
C ASP A 44 13.68 13.05 6.41
N LEU A 45 14.60 12.14 6.74
CA LEU A 45 14.73 11.52 8.05
C LEU A 45 16.06 11.98 8.65
N LYS A 46 15.99 12.84 9.66
CA LYS A 46 17.17 13.41 10.31
C LYS A 46 17.21 12.99 11.77
N PHE A 47 18.38 12.54 12.18
CA PHE A 47 18.67 12.20 13.55
C PHE A 47 19.99 12.83 13.98
N LYS A 48 20.11 13.08 15.28
CA LYS A 48 21.25 13.68 15.93
C LYS A 48 21.85 12.67 16.89
N ASN A 49 23.17 12.51 16.81
CA ASN A 49 23.91 11.82 17.85
C ASN A 49 24.06 12.77 19.04
N GLU A 50 23.34 12.48 20.13
CA GLU A 50 23.44 13.25 21.37
C GLU A 50 24.45 12.64 22.35
N TYR A 51 25.07 11.51 21.99
CA TYR A 51 26.09 10.88 22.78
C TYR A 51 27.45 11.57 22.65
N ALA A 52 28.29 11.40 23.67
CA ALA A 52 29.65 11.94 23.68
C ALA A 52 30.57 11.20 22.70
N ASN A 53 30.32 9.91 22.45
CA ASN A 53 31.12 9.12 21.53
C ASN A 53 30.45 9.00 20.15
N PRO A 54 31.23 8.72 19.09
CA PRO A 54 30.69 8.45 17.76
C PRO A 54 29.76 7.23 17.76
N VAL A 55 28.76 7.27 16.87
CA VAL A 55 27.91 6.13 16.54
C VAL A 55 28.23 5.63 15.13
N TYR A 56 28.19 4.32 14.95
CA TYR A 56 28.36 3.67 13.65
C TYR A 56 27.04 3.04 13.22
N ILE A 57 26.57 3.40 12.02
CA ILE A 57 25.37 2.82 11.43
C ILE A 57 25.83 1.78 10.40
N TYR A 58 25.45 0.54 10.65
CA TYR A 58 25.61 -0.57 9.71
C TYR A 58 24.27 -0.82 9.03
N ALA A 59 24.28 -0.95 7.71
CA ALA A 59 23.12 -1.35 6.94
C ALA A 59 23.50 -2.43 5.94
N TYR A 60 22.74 -3.51 5.90
CA TYR A 60 22.92 -4.61 4.97
C TYR A 60 21.56 -5.05 4.42
N GLY A 61 21.44 -5.15 3.11
CA GLY A 61 20.25 -5.62 2.43
C GLY A 61 20.56 -6.79 1.51
N ASP A 62 19.69 -7.80 1.52
CA ASP A 62 19.62 -8.85 0.50
C ASP A 62 18.28 -8.76 -0.26
N ASN A 63 17.97 -9.75 -1.11
CA ASN A 63 16.77 -9.78 -1.94
C ASN A 63 15.43 -9.78 -1.15
N SER A 64 15.46 -9.99 0.16
CA SER A 64 14.27 -10.16 1.00
C SER A 64 14.29 -9.31 2.26
N THR A 65 15.48 -9.02 2.80
CA THR A 65 15.65 -8.51 4.15
C THR A 65 16.60 -7.32 4.16
N LEU A 66 16.21 -6.27 4.88
CA LEU A 66 17.08 -5.15 5.23
C LEU A 66 17.33 -5.16 6.73
N THR A 67 18.61 -5.23 7.10
CA THR A 67 19.09 -5.10 8.47
C THR A 67 19.75 -3.74 8.64
N VAL A 68 19.38 -3.03 9.71
CA VAL A 68 20.09 -1.82 10.15
C VAL A 68 20.45 -2.01 11.62
N ALA A 69 21.71 -1.77 11.96
CA ALA A 69 22.22 -1.79 13.32
C ALA A 69 22.92 -0.47 13.62
N VAL A 70 22.71 0.06 14.82
CA VAL A 70 23.41 1.23 15.33
C VAL A 70 24.31 0.75 16.47
N TYR A 71 25.61 0.95 16.29
CA TYR A 71 26.63 0.65 17.28
C TYR A 71 27.11 1.95 17.93
N GLY A 72 27.42 1.87 19.21
CA GLY A 72 27.92 3.01 19.98
C GLY A 72 28.69 2.53 21.20
N HIS A 73 29.26 3.49 21.93
CA HIS A 73 29.99 3.18 23.15
C HIS A 73 29.02 2.77 24.26
N LYS A 74 29.22 1.58 24.85
CA LYS A 74 28.27 1.00 25.83
C LYS A 74 27.97 1.92 27.02
N ALA A 75 28.95 2.70 27.48
CA ALA A 75 28.77 3.60 28.62
C ALA A 75 27.77 4.74 28.32
N ASP A 76 27.60 5.14 27.06
CA ASP A 76 26.73 6.25 26.66
C ASP A 76 25.24 5.91 26.85
N MET A 77 24.90 4.62 26.78
CA MET A 77 23.55 4.14 27.07
C MET A 77 23.19 4.23 28.55
N GLY A 78 24.15 4.40 29.46
CA GLY A 78 23.89 4.60 30.90
C GLY A 78 23.14 3.45 31.59
N GLY A 79 23.14 2.26 31.01
CA GLY A 79 22.32 1.12 31.48
C GLY A 79 20.82 1.23 31.18
N TYR A 80 20.42 2.19 30.33
CA TYR A 80 19.04 2.35 29.88
C TYR A 80 18.74 1.45 28.68
N GLU A 81 17.48 1.04 28.59
CA GLU A 81 16.92 0.36 27.43
C GLU A 81 15.70 1.13 26.92
N TYR A 82 15.41 1.03 25.63
CA TYR A 82 14.31 1.76 25.01
C TYR A 82 13.35 0.83 24.27
N LYS A 83 12.07 0.90 24.64
CA LYS A 83 10.98 0.17 23.98
C LYS A 83 10.07 1.15 23.27
N ILE A 84 9.74 0.83 22.02
CA ILE A 84 8.88 1.65 21.17
C ILE A 84 7.59 0.87 20.93
N PHE A 85 6.46 1.53 21.15
CA PHE A 85 5.15 0.97 20.80
C PHE A 85 4.23 2.07 20.32
N SER A 86 3.22 1.69 19.54
CA SER A 86 2.22 2.62 19.02
C SER A 86 0.82 2.14 19.35
N GLU A 87 -0.11 3.07 19.42
CA GLU A 87 -1.53 2.85 19.64
C GLU A 87 -2.30 3.44 18.46
N THR A 88 -3.19 2.64 17.86
CA THR A 88 -4.13 3.14 16.85
C THR A 88 -5.23 3.90 17.58
N THR A 89 -5.37 5.19 17.30
CA THR A 89 -6.34 6.07 17.97
C THR A 89 -7.65 6.19 17.19
N SER A 90 -7.63 5.94 15.89
CA SER A 90 -8.84 5.89 15.05
C SER A 90 -8.62 5.01 13.82
N VAL A 91 -9.72 4.42 13.34
CA VAL A 91 -9.80 3.65 12.09
C VAL A 91 -10.83 4.33 11.20
N ILE A 92 -10.42 4.71 9.99
CA ILE A 92 -11.23 5.47 9.04
C ILE A 92 -11.58 4.55 7.87
N GLN A 93 -12.78 3.98 7.91
CA GLN A 93 -13.21 3.01 6.91
C GLN A 93 -13.47 3.66 5.54
N PRO A 94 -13.01 3.01 4.45
CA PRO A 94 -13.32 3.47 3.10
C PRO A 94 -14.77 3.17 2.74
N LYS A 95 -15.32 3.97 1.82
CA LYS A 95 -16.65 3.80 1.24
C LYS A 95 -16.53 3.31 -0.19
N THR A 96 -17.61 2.74 -0.72
CA THR A 96 -17.73 2.44 -2.16
C THR A 96 -18.44 3.58 -2.85
N VAL A 97 -17.80 4.14 -3.86
CA VAL A 97 -18.32 5.18 -4.75
C VAL A 97 -18.53 4.55 -6.12
N ARG A 98 -19.75 4.66 -6.66
CA ARG A 98 -20.07 4.22 -8.02
C ARG A 98 -20.06 5.43 -8.95
N LYS A 99 -19.42 5.29 -10.12
CA LYS A 99 -19.39 6.33 -11.16
C LYS A 99 -19.78 5.72 -12.49
N GLU A 100 -20.52 6.48 -13.28
CA GLU A 100 -20.89 6.08 -14.64
C GLU A 100 -19.66 6.13 -15.55
N ASP A 101 -19.57 5.14 -16.45
CA ASP A 101 -18.63 5.15 -17.57
C ASP A 101 -19.42 4.93 -18.88
N PRO A 102 -19.62 5.98 -19.70
CA PRO A 102 -20.40 5.90 -20.94
C PRO A 102 -19.69 5.08 -22.04
N THR A 103 -18.44 4.66 -21.83
CA THR A 103 -17.72 3.81 -22.77
C THR A 103 -17.96 2.32 -22.53
N MET A 104 -18.37 1.94 -21.31
CA MET A 104 -18.65 0.57 -20.89
C MET A 104 -20.12 0.19 -21.11
N PHE A 105 -20.38 -1.06 -21.43
CA PHE A 105 -21.74 -1.52 -21.68
C PHE A 105 -22.55 -1.68 -20.39
N GLU A 106 -23.87 -1.48 -20.48
CA GLU A 106 -24.77 -1.75 -19.36
C GLU A 106 -24.59 -3.17 -18.81
N GLY A 107 -24.50 -3.27 -17.49
CA GLY A 107 -24.21 -4.49 -16.75
C GLY A 107 -22.71 -4.80 -16.58
N GLU A 108 -21.81 -4.03 -17.21
CA GLU A 108 -20.37 -4.15 -16.96
C GLU A 108 -19.93 -3.27 -15.78
N GLU A 109 -19.02 -3.81 -14.96
CA GLU A 109 -18.40 -3.08 -13.85
C GLU A 109 -16.89 -3.24 -13.88
N LYS A 110 -16.18 -2.19 -13.43
CA LYS A 110 -14.73 -2.19 -13.30
C LYS A 110 -14.31 -1.46 -12.03
N VAL A 111 -13.49 -2.10 -11.21
CA VAL A 111 -12.87 -1.44 -10.05
C VAL A 111 -11.73 -0.55 -10.56
N GLU A 112 -11.91 0.76 -10.44
CA GLU A 112 -10.89 1.77 -10.77
C GLU A 112 -9.91 1.96 -9.61
N LEU A 113 -10.42 2.14 -8.40
CA LEU A 113 -9.62 2.29 -7.18
C LEU A 113 -9.98 1.23 -6.15
N LYS A 114 -8.97 0.57 -5.61
CA LYS A 114 -9.13 -0.36 -4.49
C LYS A 114 -9.24 0.43 -3.17
N PRO A 115 -10.08 -0.02 -2.22
CA PRO A 115 -10.21 0.65 -0.94
C PRO A 115 -8.93 0.52 -0.11
N VAL A 116 -8.57 1.59 0.59
CA VAL A 116 -7.51 1.61 1.60
C VAL A 116 -8.05 2.21 2.87
N THR A 117 -7.91 1.50 3.99
CA THR A 117 -8.34 1.99 5.31
C THR A 117 -7.37 3.08 5.81
N GLY A 118 -7.93 4.18 6.29
CA GLY A 118 -7.18 5.25 6.93
C GLY A 118 -7.06 5.03 8.44
N TYR A 119 -6.11 5.72 9.08
CA TYR A 119 -5.83 5.54 10.50
C TYR A 119 -5.30 6.83 11.13
N THR A 120 -5.46 6.98 12.42
CA THR A 120 -4.61 7.85 13.24
C THR A 120 -3.93 7.03 14.32
N SER A 121 -2.72 7.42 14.75
CA SER A 121 -1.97 6.69 15.78
C SER A 121 -1.10 7.60 16.62
N LYS A 122 -0.78 7.16 17.83
CA LYS A 122 0.22 7.77 18.70
C LYS A 122 1.35 6.77 18.96
N THR A 123 2.59 7.22 18.89
CA THR A 123 3.77 6.40 19.20
C THR A 123 4.40 6.88 20.49
N TYR A 124 4.84 5.92 21.31
CA TYR A 124 5.43 6.14 22.61
C TYR A 124 6.80 5.49 22.69
N LYS A 125 7.72 6.16 23.39
CA LYS A 125 9.01 5.62 23.82
C LYS A 125 8.97 5.39 25.32
N GLN A 126 9.30 4.17 25.74
CA GLN A 126 9.58 3.83 27.12
C GLN A 126 11.07 3.80 27.35
N THR A 127 11.52 4.47 28.40
CA THR A 127 12.87 4.32 28.95
C THR A 127 12.80 3.36 30.12
N LEU A 128 13.65 2.34 30.09
CA LEU A 128 13.76 1.32 31.12
C LEU A 128 15.12 1.38 31.78
N LYS A 129 15.18 1.07 33.07
CA LYS A 129 16.40 0.82 33.83
C LYS A 129 16.21 -0.45 34.64
N ASP A 130 17.15 -1.39 34.53
CA ASP A 130 17.08 -2.69 35.20
C ASP A 130 15.74 -3.41 34.95
N GLY A 131 15.26 -3.36 33.69
CA GLY A 131 14.01 -3.96 33.24
C GLY A 131 12.72 -3.24 33.66
N LYS A 132 12.80 -2.17 34.47
CA LYS A 132 11.63 -1.40 34.93
C LYS A 132 11.44 -0.15 34.10
N VAL A 133 10.20 0.11 33.67
CA VAL A 133 9.83 1.36 32.99
C VAL A 133 9.93 2.52 33.99
N ILE A 134 10.79 3.49 33.68
CA ILE A 134 10.98 4.70 34.50
C ILE A 134 10.40 5.96 33.84
N LYS A 135 10.17 5.91 32.53
CA LYS A 135 9.58 7.02 31.77
C LYS A 135 8.81 6.48 30.58
N THR A 136 7.67 7.08 30.28
CA THR A 136 6.94 6.92 29.02
C THR A 136 6.69 8.29 28.42
N GLU A 137 7.05 8.48 27.17
CA GLU A 137 6.88 9.75 26.45
C GLU A 137 6.23 9.51 25.09
N GLN A 138 5.27 10.34 24.71
CA GLN A 138 4.70 10.33 23.36
C GLN A 138 5.70 10.99 22.41
N ILE A 139 6.13 10.28 21.37
CA ILE A 139 7.14 10.73 20.41
C ILE A 139 6.56 11.08 19.03
N SER A 140 5.36 10.60 18.70
CA SER A 140 4.66 11.01 17.46
C SER A 140 3.14 10.93 17.59
N ASN A 141 2.47 11.66 16.69
CA ASN A 141 1.05 11.54 16.41
C ASN A 141 0.87 11.60 14.89
N ASP A 142 0.37 10.52 14.31
CA ASP A 142 0.41 10.25 12.87
C ASP A 142 -0.98 10.04 12.29
N SER A 143 -1.13 10.40 11.02
CA SER A 143 -2.38 10.28 10.26
C SER A 143 -2.12 9.68 8.89
N TYR A 144 -2.94 8.69 8.53
CA TYR A 144 -2.89 7.93 7.29
C TYR A 144 -4.22 8.08 6.57
N LYS A 145 -4.17 8.45 5.31
CA LYS A 145 -5.34 8.72 4.48
C LYS A 145 -6.03 7.41 4.12
N LYS A 146 -7.37 7.44 4.12
CA LYS A 146 -8.18 6.42 3.45
C LYS A 146 -8.25 6.68 1.95
N VAL A 147 -8.51 5.62 1.18
CA VAL A 147 -8.90 5.70 -0.23
C VAL A 147 -10.22 4.98 -0.37
N ASP A 148 -11.25 5.67 -0.87
CA ASP A 148 -12.55 5.06 -1.15
C ASP A 148 -12.44 4.15 -2.39
N GLN A 149 -13.17 3.04 -2.37
CA GLN A 149 -13.30 2.19 -3.54
C GLN A 149 -14.07 2.94 -4.62
N VAL A 150 -13.57 2.93 -5.86
CA VAL A 150 -14.30 3.47 -7.01
C VAL A 150 -14.63 2.34 -7.97
N ILE A 151 -15.92 2.14 -8.23
CA ILE A 151 -16.44 1.19 -9.21
C ILE A 151 -17.06 1.99 -10.36
N LEU A 152 -16.51 1.80 -11.55
CA LEU A 152 -17.09 2.29 -12.79
C LEU A 152 -18.16 1.30 -13.25
N TYR A 153 -19.32 1.79 -13.67
CA TYR A 153 -20.38 0.96 -14.25
C TYR A 153 -20.84 1.51 -15.59
N GLY A 154 -21.08 0.61 -16.54
CA GLY A 154 -21.40 0.98 -17.91
C GLY A 154 -22.82 1.49 -18.09
N THR A 155 -22.95 2.53 -18.90
CA THR A 155 -24.25 3.10 -19.32
C THR A 155 -24.47 3.02 -20.84
N LYS A 156 -23.52 2.45 -21.59
CA LYS A 156 -23.66 2.24 -23.03
C LYS A 156 -24.62 1.07 -23.29
N LYS A 157 -25.69 1.31 -24.02
CA LYS A 157 -26.59 0.23 -24.48
C LYS A 157 -25.80 -0.77 -25.34
N LYS A 158 -25.95 -2.07 -25.06
CA LYS A 158 -25.40 -3.12 -25.93
C LYS A 158 -26.15 -3.09 -27.27
N PRO A 159 -25.47 -3.31 -28.40
CA PRO A 159 -26.16 -3.51 -29.67
C PRO A 159 -27.16 -4.65 -29.50
N VAL A 160 -28.42 -4.38 -29.80
CA VAL A 160 -29.44 -5.45 -29.86
C VAL A 160 -28.99 -6.40 -30.96
N ALA A 161 -28.79 -7.67 -30.63
CA ALA A 161 -28.50 -8.68 -31.64
C ALA A 161 -29.62 -8.61 -32.69
N ALA A 162 -29.24 -8.45 -33.96
CA ALA A 162 -30.20 -8.49 -35.04
C ALA A 162 -31.00 -9.79 -34.92
N PRO A 163 -32.34 -9.77 -35.08
CA PRO A 163 -33.11 -11.00 -35.11
C PRO A 163 -32.48 -11.95 -36.13
N PRO A 164 -32.44 -13.27 -35.86
CA PRO A 164 -31.88 -14.22 -36.80
C PRO A 164 -32.54 -13.99 -38.16
N VAL A 165 -31.72 -13.70 -39.17
CA VAL A 165 -32.19 -13.59 -40.55
C VAL A 165 -32.77 -14.95 -40.88
N VAL A 166 -34.09 -15.04 -40.94
CA VAL A 166 -34.78 -16.23 -41.45
C VAL A 166 -34.40 -16.30 -42.91
N THR A 167 -33.47 -17.19 -43.26
CA THR A 167 -33.16 -17.47 -44.65
C THR A 167 -34.44 -18.00 -45.30
N PRO A 168 -34.93 -17.41 -46.40
CA PRO A 168 -36.05 -17.99 -47.13
C PRO A 168 -35.68 -19.42 -47.55
N PRO A 169 -36.64 -20.35 -47.56
CA PRO A 169 -36.38 -21.73 -47.95
C PRO A 169 -35.76 -21.74 -49.35
N VAL A 170 -34.64 -22.46 -49.49
CA VAL A 170 -33.99 -22.67 -50.78
C VAL A 170 -35.00 -23.39 -51.68
N THR A 171 -35.48 -22.69 -52.71
CA THR A 171 -36.31 -23.29 -53.75
C THR A 171 -35.54 -24.47 -54.35
N PRO A 172 -36.12 -25.69 -54.43
CA PRO A 172 -35.43 -26.83 -55.04
C PRO A 172 -35.07 -26.49 -56.49
N ALA A 173 -33.82 -26.77 -56.88
CA ALA A 173 -33.39 -26.65 -58.26
C ALA A 173 -34.27 -27.55 -59.16
N PRO A 174 -34.63 -27.11 -60.37
CA PRO A 174 -35.41 -27.93 -61.29
C PRO A 174 -34.64 -29.21 -61.68
N PRO A 175 -35.34 -30.30 -62.04
CA PRO A 175 -34.71 -31.57 -62.35
C PRO A 175 -33.83 -31.44 -63.58
N THR A 176 -32.63 -32.00 -63.52
CA THR A 176 -31.74 -32.17 -64.68
C THR A 176 -32.38 -33.12 -65.69
N GLU A 177 -32.49 -32.66 -66.94
CA GLU A 177 -32.94 -33.44 -68.08
C GLU A 177 -31.89 -34.51 -68.48
N PRO A 178 -32.27 -35.71 -68.94
CA PRO A 178 -31.32 -36.79 -69.20
C PRO A 178 -30.49 -36.52 -70.45
N ALA A 179 -29.18 -36.79 -70.36
CA ALA A 179 -28.28 -36.74 -71.51
C ALA A 179 -28.58 -37.88 -72.51
N GLU A 180 -28.78 -37.51 -73.77
CA GLU A 180 -28.87 -38.46 -74.89
C GLU A 180 -27.56 -39.23 -75.09
N THR A 181 -27.70 -40.51 -75.40
CA THR A 181 -26.61 -41.45 -75.69
C THR A 181 -26.19 -41.31 -77.17
N PRO A 182 -24.89 -41.22 -77.51
CA PRO A 182 -24.47 -41.43 -78.90
C PRO A 182 -24.31 -42.92 -79.19
N ALA A 183 -24.75 -43.31 -80.39
CA ALA A 183 -24.69 -44.66 -80.93
C ALA A 183 -23.27 -45.09 -81.33
N GLY A 184 -23.00 -46.39 -81.17
CA GLY A 184 -21.82 -47.11 -81.67
C GLY A 184 -21.91 -48.59 -81.32
#